data_AF-A0A931DYS8-F1
#
_entry.id   AF-A0A931DYS8-F1
#
_cell.length_a   1.000
_cell.length_b   1.000
_cell.length_c   1.000
_cell.angle_alpha   90.00
_cell.angle_beta   90.00
_cell.angle_gamma   90.00
#
_symmetry.space_group_name_H-M   'P 1'
#
loop_
_entity.id
_entity.type
_entity.pdbx_description
1 polymer ?
#
loop_
_entity_poly.entity_id
_entity_poly.type
_entity_poly.pdbx_seq_one_letter_code
_entity_poly.pdbx_strand_id
1 'polypeptide(L)'
;MNDDSTARKSLFALIADLPRLVIGQVKNEIEQLKSEMIAKLKHVGIGAGLFIGAGFVAFCLFAVLITAAILAFATVVPGWLAALIVAAILLVIMVVLLLIGVRQVKRGVPPTPTKTITSVKKDVNALTGLGKRESR
;
A
#
# COMPACT_ATOMS: atom_id res chain seq x y z
N MET A 1 25.53 -57.68 27.79
CA MET A 1 24.58 -57.52 26.69
C MET A 1 23.52 -56.49 27.07
N ASN A 2 23.88 -55.19 27.22
CA ASN A 2 22.97 -54.13 27.70
C ASN A 2 22.97 -52.83 26.86
N ASP A 3 23.73 -52.76 25.75
CA ASP A 3 23.99 -51.51 25.03
C ASP A 3 22.78 -51.02 24.18
N ASP A 4 21.99 -51.95 23.63
CA ASP A 4 20.87 -51.63 22.73
C ASP A 4 19.73 -50.82 23.39
N SER A 5 19.53 -50.98 24.71
CA SER A 5 18.43 -50.30 25.43
C SER A 5 18.71 -48.81 25.67
N THR A 6 19.99 -48.45 25.81
CA THR A 6 20.46 -47.09 26.07
C THR A 6 20.47 -46.27 24.78
N ALA A 7 20.93 -46.86 23.69
CA ALA A 7 20.87 -46.26 22.35
C ALA A 7 19.43 -45.97 21.91
N ARG A 8 18.51 -46.93 22.12
CA ARG A 8 17.09 -46.75 21.79
C ARG A 8 16.44 -45.62 22.61
N LYS A 9 16.74 -45.51 23.91
CA LYS A 9 16.26 -44.38 24.76
C LYS A 9 16.80 -43.03 24.29
N SER A 10 18.05 -42.96 23.82
CA SER A 10 18.65 -41.72 23.29
C SER A 10 18.03 -41.28 21.97
N LEU A 11 17.73 -42.22 21.06
CA LEU A 11 17.00 -41.92 19.81
C LEU A 11 15.58 -41.42 20.07
N PHE A 12 14.87 -42.02 21.03
CA PHE A 12 13.56 -41.53 21.46
C PHE A 12 13.65 -40.15 22.12
N ALA A 13 14.73 -39.84 22.83
CA ALA A 13 14.96 -38.52 23.42
C ALA A 13 15.19 -37.44 22.34
N LEU A 14 16.00 -37.71 21.31
CA LEU A 14 16.19 -36.77 20.17
C LEU A 14 14.87 -36.51 19.42
N ILE A 15 14.06 -37.54 19.20
CA ILE A 15 12.76 -37.40 18.54
C ILE A 15 11.78 -36.62 19.42
N ALA A 16 11.86 -36.77 20.75
CA ALA A 16 11.07 -36.00 21.69
C ALA A 16 11.48 -34.51 21.77
N ASP A 17 12.73 -34.18 21.47
CA ASP A 17 13.27 -32.80 21.52
C ASP A 17 13.18 -32.04 20.18
N LEU A 18 13.06 -32.73 19.04
CA LEU A 18 12.85 -32.11 17.71
C LEU A 18 11.72 -31.05 17.69
N PRO A 19 10.53 -31.28 18.27
CA PRO A 19 9.47 -30.27 18.31
C PRO A 19 9.90 -28.99 19.01
N ARG A 20 10.69 -29.08 20.10
CA ARG A 20 11.18 -27.91 20.83
C ARG A 20 12.16 -27.09 19.99
N LEU A 21 13.02 -27.75 19.22
CA LEU A 21 13.95 -27.08 18.30
C LEU A 21 13.23 -26.35 17.16
N VAL A 22 12.25 -27.01 16.54
CA VAL A 22 11.46 -26.42 15.44
C VAL A 22 10.63 -25.24 15.94
N ILE A 23 9.97 -25.38 17.10
CA ILE A 23 9.22 -24.28 17.74
C ILE A 23 10.15 -23.11 18.09
N GLY A 24 11.36 -23.39 18.56
CA GLY A 24 12.37 -22.38 18.86
C GLY A 24 12.82 -21.60 17.63
N GLN A 25 13.06 -22.28 16.51
CA GLN A 25 13.45 -21.60 15.26
C GLN A 25 12.32 -20.74 14.69
N VAL A 26 11.08 -21.26 14.67
CA VAL A 26 9.91 -20.49 14.23
C VAL A 26 9.74 -19.24 15.10
N LYS A 27 9.91 -19.35 16.42
CA LYS A 27 9.85 -18.21 17.33
C LYS A 27 10.93 -17.17 17.02
N ASN A 28 12.16 -17.61 16.76
CA ASN A 28 13.26 -16.73 16.40
C ASN A 28 13.03 -16.02 15.07
N GLU A 29 12.56 -16.74 14.04
CA GLU A 29 12.21 -16.13 12.75
C GLU A 29 11.10 -15.09 12.90
N ILE A 30 10.06 -15.37 13.70
CA ILE A 30 9.00 -14.41 13.99
C ILE A 30 9.55 -13.17 14.69
N GLU A 31 10.44 -13.33 15.66
CA GLU A 31 11.04 -12.21 16.40
C GLU A 31 11.95 -11.36 15.51
N GLN A 32 12.69 -12.01 14.61
CA GLN A 32 13.53 -11.35 13.62
C GLN A 32 12.70 -10.61 12.57
N LEU A 33 11.65 -11.25 12.02
CA LEU A 33 10.66 -10.62 11.14
C LEU A 33 9.98 -9.44 11.81
N LYS A 34 9.60 -9.57 13.08
CA LYS A 34 8.99 -8.47 13.84
C LYS A 34 9.96 -7.29 13.92
N SER A 35 11.23 -7.53 14.22
CA SER A 35 12.23 -6.46 14.30
C SER A 35 12.45 -5.77 12.95
N GLU A 36 12.52 -6.54 11.86
CA GLU A 36 12.68 -6.02 10.51
C GLU A 36 11.43 -5.27 10.04
N MET A 37 10.22 -5.80 10.31
CA MET A 37 8.96 -5.14 10.02
C MET A 37 8.82 -3.82 10.78
N ILE A 38 9.18 -3.77 12.07
CA ILE A 38 9.17 -2.52 12.84
C ILE A 38 10.12 -1.50 12.24
N ALA A 39 11.33 -1.91 11.82
CA ALA A 39 12.27 -1.03 11.16
C ALA A 39 11.72 -0.49 9.83
N LYS A 40 11.17 -1.35 8.96
CA LYS A 40 10.52 -0.93 7.70
C LYS A 40 9.33 -0.01 7.95
N LEU A 41 8.47 -0.35 8.91
CA LEU A 41 7.30 0.46 9.29
C LEU A 41 7.72 1.82 9.83
N LYS A 42 8.80 1.91 10.60
CA LYS A 42 9.33 3.19 11.07
C LYS A 42 9.77 4.08 9.91
N HIS A 43 10.51 3.54 8.94
CA HIS A 43 10.93 4.30 7.77
C HIS A 43 9.75 4.72 6.89
N VAL A 44 8.80 3.81 6.64
CA VAL A 44 7.56 4.11 5.91
C VAL A 44 6.72 5.15 6.66
N GLY A 45 6.61 5.04 7.98
CA GLY A 45 5.87 5.96 8.84
C GLY A 45 6.47 7.36 8.88
N ILE A 46 7.81 7.46 8.98
CA ILE A 46 8.53 8.74 8.87
C ILE A 46 8.33 9.32 7.47
N GLY A 47 8.46 8.51 6.42
CA GLY A 47 8.25 8.94 5.04
C GLY A 47 6.84 9.46 4.81
N ALA A 48 5.82 8.72 5.25
CA ALA A 48 4.42 9.12 5.17
C ALA A 48 4.16 10.40 5.99
N GLY A 49 4.71 10.50 7.19
CA GLY A 49 4.60 11.70 8.03
C GLY A 49 5.23 12.93 7.39
N LEU A 50 6.42 12.80 6.81
CA LEU A 50 7.08 13.86 6.05
C LEU A 50 6.26 14.25 4.80
N PHE A 51 5.65 13.29 4.12
CA PHE A 51 4.83 13.57 2.93
C PHE A 51 3.55 14.35 3.29
N ILE A 52 2.89 13.98 4.39
CA ILE A 52 1.75 14.72 4.93
C ILE A 52 2.18 16.12 5.36
N GLY A 53 3.30 16.24 6.08
CA GLY A 53 3.85 17.53 6.51
C GLY A 53 4.21 18.43 5.32
N ALA A 54 4.89 17.89 4.32
CA ALA A 54 5.22 18.60 3.08
C ALA A 54 3.95 19.02 2.32
N GLY A 55 2.92 18.16 2.26
CA GLY A 55 1.63 18.50 1.68
C GLY A 55 0.96 19.67 2.39
N PHE A 56 0.98 19.69 3.72
CA PHE A 56 0.44 20.80 4.52
C PHE A 56 1.22 22.10 4.30
N VAL A 57 2.55 22.06 4.32
CA VAL A 57 3.39 23.23 4.04
C VAL A 57 3.17 23.75 2.61
N ALA A 58 3.08 22.84 1.63
CA ALA A 58 2.77 23.21 0.24
C ALA A 58 1.38 23.85 0.12
N PHE A 59 0.38 23.39 0.88
CA PHE A 59 -0.94 24.01 0.94
C PHE A 59 -0.89 25.42 1.53
N CYS A 60 -0.17 25.63 2.63
CA CYS A 60 0.03 26.95 3.20
C CYS A 60 0.75 27.89 2.22
N LEU A 61 1.81 27.42 1.57
CA LEU A 61 2.54 28.16 0.54
C LEU A 61 1.61 28.54 -0.62
N PHE A 62 0.79 27.61 -1.09
CA PHE A 62 -0.18 27.86 -2.15
C PHE A 62 -1.17 28.96 -1.76
N ALA A 63 -1.69 28.96 -0.53
CA ALA A 63 -2.54 30.05 -0.03
C ALA A 63 -1.83 31.41 -0.06
N VAL A 64 -0.56 31.47 0.38
CA VAL A 64 0.26 32.68 0.33
C VAL A 64 0.47 33.17 -1.10
N LEU A 65 0.74 32.26 -2.06
CA LEU A 65 0.87 32.60 -3.48
C LEU A 65 -0.42 33.19 -4.05
N ILE A 66 -1.59 32.64 -3.67
CA ILE A 66 -2.89 33.20 -4.08
C ILE A 66 -3.03 34.62 -3.53
N THR A 67 -2.78 34.84 -2.24
CA THR A 67 -2.87 36.18 -1.64
C THR A 67 -1.90 37.15 -2.31
N ALA A 68 -0.66 36.74 -2.59
CA ALA A 68 0.33 37.55 -3.30
C ALA A 68 -0.12 37.91 -4.71
N ALA A 69 -0.70 36.96 -5.46
CA ALA A 69 -1.25 37.22 -6.78
C ALA A 69 -2.41 38.23 -6.72
N ILE A 70 -3.33 38.08 -5.76
CA ILE A 70 -4.44 39.01 -5.57
C ILE A 70 -3.92 40.41 -5.24
N LEU A 71 -2.95 40.54 -4.33
CA LEU A 71 -2.33 41.82 -3.96
C LEU A 71 -1.63 42.46 -5.16
N ALA A 72 -0.91 41.67 -5.97
CA ALA A 72 -0.26 42.17 -7.18
C ALA A 72 -1.29 42.73 -8.18
N PHE A 73 -2.37 42.00 -8.45
CA PHE A 73 -3.45 42.49 -9.31
C PHE A 73 -4.24 43.66 -8.70
N ALA A 74 -4.35 43.72 -7.37
CA ALA A 74 -5.03 44.81 -6.68
C ALA A 74 -4.33 46.17 -6.86
N THR A 75 -3.09 46.20 -7.35
CA THR A 75 -2.40 47.44 -7.73
C THR A 75 -2.96 48.07 -9.02
N VAL A 76 -3.60 47.27 -9.89
CA VAL A 76 -4.12 47.70 -11.19
C VAL A 76 -5.65 47.68 -11.28
N VAL A 77 -6.33 46.85 -10.48
CA VAL A 77 -7.80 46.74 -10.44
C VAL A 77 -8.32 46.72 -9.00
N PRO A 78 -9.62 46.98 -8.73
CA PRO A 78 -10.18 46.84 -7.38
C PRO A 78 -9.93 45.44 -6.80
N GLY A 79 -9.62 45.37 -5.51
CA GLY A 79 -9.21 44.11 -4.87
C GLY A 79 -10.23 42.95 -4.99
N TRP A 80 -11.52 43.27 -4.99
CA TRP A 80 -12.58 42.26 -5.20
C TRP A 80 -12.54 41.66 -6.62
N LEU A 81 -12.20 42.47 -7.63
CA LEU A 81 -12.09 42.02 -9.01
C LEU A 81 -10.80 41.23 -9.23
N ALA A 82 -9.69 41.65 -8.60
CA ALA A 82 -8.44 40.89 -8.58
C ALA A 82 -8.66 39.47 -8.01
N ALA A 83 -9.38 39.35 -6.89
CA ALA A 83 -9.71 38.07 -6.29
C ALA A 83 -10.52 37.16 -7.23
N LEU A 84 -11.52 37.71 -7.94
CA LEU A 84 -12.32 36.95 -8.92
C LEU A 84 -11.49 36.49 -10.13
N ILE A 85 -10.58 37.32 -10.64
CA ILE A 85 -9.71 36.96 -11.77
C ILE A 85 -8.78 35.81 -11.37
N VAL A 86 -8.12 35.92 -10.22
CA VAL A 86 -7.23 34.85 -9.71
C VAL A 86 -8.02 33.57 -9.48
N ALA A 87 -9.23 33.66 -8.89
CA ALA A 87 -10.10 32.50 -8.69
C ALA A 87 -10.50 31.83 -10.02
N ALA A 88 -10.83 32.61 -11.05
CA ALA A 88 -11.17 32.09 -12.37
C ALA A 88 -9.99 31.35 -13.02
N ILE A 89 -8.78 31.91 -12.94
CA ILE A 89 -7.56 31.27 -13.46
C ILE A 89 -7.31 29.94 -12.74
N LEU A 90 -7.41 29.91 -11.41
CA LEU A 90 -7.22 28.69 -10.63
C LEU A 90 -8.29 27.63 -10.92
N LEU A 91 -9.53 28.04 -11.18
CA LEU A 91 -10.61 27.13 -11.56
C LEU A 91 -10.29 26.44 -12.89
N VAL A 92 -9.80 27.18 -13.88
CA VAL A 92 -9.37 26.60 -15.17
C VAL A 92 -8.25 25.59 -14.96
N ILE A 93 -7.22 25.93 -14.17
CA ILE A 93 -6.11 25.03 -13.84
C ILE A 93 -6.64 23.77 -13.15
N MET A 94 -7.53 23.92 -12.16
CA MET A 94 -8.14 22.82 -11.41
C MET A 94 -8.89 21.84 -12.32
N VAL A 95 -9.71 22.36 -13.25
CA VAL A 95 -10.43 21.52 -14.23
C VAL A 95 -9.45 20.75 -15.12
N VAL A 96 -8.39 21.40 -15.62
CA VAL A 96 -7.36 20.73 -16.44
C VAL A 96 -6.67 19.62 -15.65
N LEU A 97 -6.25 19.90 -14.42
CA LEU A 97 -5.61 18.91 -13.54
C LEU A 97 -6.55 17.74 -13.23
N LEU A 98 -7.83 17.99 -12.94
CA LEU A 98 -8.83 16.94 -12.74
C LEU A 98 -8.98 16.07 -13.98
N LEU A 99 -9.10 16.66 -15.17
CA LEU A 99 -9.23 15.92 -16.41
C LEU A 99 -8.00 15.03 -16.67
N ILE A 100 -6.80 15.56 -16.43
CA ILE A 100 -5.55 14.78 -16.54
C ILE A 100 -5.54 13.67 -15.50
N GLY A 101 -5.83 13.96 -14.23
CA GLY A 101 -5.86 12.99 -13.14
C GLY A 101 -6.84 11.85 -13.43
N VAL A 102 -8.06 12.17 -13.83
CA VAL A 102 -9.08 11.18 -14.23
C VAL A 102 -8.59 10.33 -15.41
N ARG A 103 -7.95 10.95 -16.42
CA ARG A 103 -7.37 10.20 -17.55
C ARG A 103 -6.25 9.27 -17.11
N GLN A 104 -5.37 9.71 -16.21
CA GLN A 104 -4.26 8.89 -15.70
C GLN A 104 -4.77 7.73 -14.85
N VAL A 105 -5.75 7.95 -13.97
CA VAL A 105 -6.40 6.88 -13.20
C VAL A 105 -7.08 5.89 -14.14
N LYS A 106 -7.82 6.35 -15.14
CA LYS A 106 -8.48 5.49 -16.15
C LYS A 106 -7.48 4.70 -17.01
N ARG A 107 -6.25 5.18 -17.17
CA ARG A 107 -5.18 4.50 -17.92
C ARG A 107 -4.36 3.53 -17.07
N GLY A 108 -4.12 3.87 -15.80
CA GLY A 108 -3.31 3.07 -14.87
C GLY A 108 -4.10 1.98 -14.16
N VAL A 109 -5.43 2.09 -14.09
CA VAL A 109 -6.32 1.05 -13.59
C VAL A 109 -6.91 0.32 -14.80
N PRO A 110 -6.47 -0.90 -15.15
CA PRO A 110 -7.13 -1.66 -16.20
C PRO A 110 -8.62 -1.79 -15.83
N PRO A 111 -9.55 -1.44 -16.74
CA PRO A 111 -10.98 -1.52 -16.48
C PRO A 111 -11.33 -2.97 -16.20
N THR A 112 -11.40 -3.32 -14.92
CA THR A 112 -11.43 -4.69 -14.36
C THR A 112 -10.23 -5.55 -14.76
N PRO A 113 -9.56 -6.25 -13.81
CA PRO A 113 -8.68 -7.34 -14.15
C PRO A 113 -9.53 -8.52 -14.63
N THR A 114 -10.09 -8.45 -15.84
CA THR A 114 -10.98 -9.48 -16.41
C THR A 114 -10.32 -10.85 -16.33
N LYS A 115 -8.98 -10.91 -16.52
CA LYS A 115 -8.16 -12.12 -16.42
C LYS A 115 -8.15 -12.71 -15.00
N THR A 116 -8.05 -11.87 -13.96
CA THR A 116 -8.01 -12.33 -12.56
C THR A 116 -9.38 -12.80 -12.08
N ILE A 117 -10.46 -12.12 -12.49
CA ILE A 117 -11.82 -12.52 -12.15
C ILE A 117 -12.17 -13.86 -12.84
N THR A 118 -11.75 -14.07 -14.09
CA THR A 118 -11.95 -15.36 -14.77
C THR A 118 -11.15 -16.51 -14.15
N SER A 119 -9.91 -16.27 -13.70
CA SER A 119 -9.11 -17.30 -13.03
C SER A 119 -9.68 -17.67 -11.65
N VAL A 120 -10.05 -16.67 -10.84
CA VAL A 120 -10.69 -16.91 -9.54
C VAL A 120 -12.04 -17.62 -9.72
N LYS A 121 -12.83 -17.27 -10.74
CA LYS A 121 -14.10 -17.95 -11.03
C LYS A 121 -13.89 -19.39 -11.54
N LYS A 122 -12.81 -19.66 -12.28
CA LYS A 122 -12.41 -21.00 -12.72
C LYS A 122 -11.94 -21.86 -11.56
N ASP A 123 -11.16 -21.29 -10.64
CA ASP A 123 -10.65 -21.97 -9.45
C ASP A 123 -11.79 -22.27 -8.46
N VAL A 124 -12.73 -21.33 -8.25
CA VAL A 124 -13.94 -21.58 -7.44
C VAL A 124 -14.82 -22.66 -8.06
N ASN A 125 -14.97 -22.70 -9.40
CA ASN A 125 -15.72 -23.78 -10.07
C ASN A 125 -15.03 -25.14 -9.97
N ALA A 126 -13.70 -25.18 -9.99
CA ALA A 126 -12.93 -26.41 -9.82
C ALA A 126 -13.04 -26.94 -8.38
N LEU A 127 -13.07 -26.04 -7.38
CA LEU A 127 -13.21 -26.39 -5.96
C LEU A 127 -14.65 -26.75 -5.56
N THR A 128 -15.66 -26.16 -6.21
CA THR A 128 -17.08 -26.46 -5.97
C THR A 128 -17.61 -27.67 -6.75
N GLY A 129 -16.75 -28.36 -7.51
CA GLY A 129 -17.07 -29.67 -8.09
C GLY A 129 -18.08 -29.64 -9.25
N LEU A 130 -18.35 -28.49 -9.86
CA LEU A 130 -19.23 -28.37 -11.05
C LEU A 130 -18.47 -28.64 -12.37
N GLY A 131 -17.29 -29.27 -12.29
CA GLY A 131 -16.50 -29.69 -13.44
C GLY A 131 -17.26 -30.70 -14.28
N LYS A 132 -17.88 -30.22 -15.37
CA LYS A 132 -18.51 -31.02 -16.42
C LYS A 132 -17.49 -32.05 -16.91
N ARG A 133 -17.65 -33.30 -16.49
CA ARG A 133 -16.94 -34.44 -17.08
C ARG A 133 -17.51 -34.62 -18.48
N GLU A 134 -16.78 -34.16 -19.48
CA GLU A 134 -17.04 -34.53 -20.85
C GLU A 134 -16.57 -35.98 -21.02
N SER A 135 -17.54 -36.88 -21.05
CA SER A 135 -17.36 -38.28 -21.36
C SER A 135 -17.32 -38.47 -22.87
N ARG A 136 -16.14 -38.87 -23.37
CA ARG A 136 -15.83 -39.53 -24.66
C ARG A 136 -16.33 -38.90 -25.96
#